data_AF-A0A7S2GU84-F1
#
_entry.id   AF-A0A7S2GU84-F1
#
_cell.length_a   1.000
_cell.length_b   1.000
_cell.length_c   1.000
_cell.angle_alpha   90.00
_cell.angle_beta   90.00
_cell.angle_gamma   90.00
#
_symmetry.space_group_name_H-M   'P 1'
#
loop_
_entity.id
_entity.type
_entity.pdbx_description
1 polymer ?
#
loop_
_entity_poly.entity_id
_entity_poly.type
_entity_poly.pdbx_seq_one_letter_code
_entity_poly.pdbx_strand_id
1 'polypeptide(L)'
;MLLSSPLLTALSLQTPRVPAPTMSAASGEVSFAKYHGLGNDFVLTDCRESGVPSMSPEQAQQMCDRNFGVGADGVIFVLPPDVPEAQYRMRIYNSDGSEPEMCGNGIRCMARYVADLEASDGAGSCT
;
A
#
# COMPACT_ATOMS: atom_id res chain seq x y z
N MET A 1 30.32 37.28 20.84
CA MET A 1 30.16 35.82 20.99
C MET A 1 29.12 35.36 19.96
N LEU A 2 29.54 34.46 19.06
CA LEU A 2 28.73 33.55 18.22
C LEU A 2 27.82 34.21 17.17
N LEU A 3 28.28 34.51 15.95
CA LEU A 3 28.45 33.62 14.78
C LEU A 3 27.23 32.73 14.46
N SER A 4 26.44 33.19 13.48
CA SER A 4 25.98 32.45 12.29
C SER A 4 25.67 30.95 12.45
N SER A 5 24.40 30.57 12.32
CA SER A 5 24.00 29.22 11.89
C SER A 5 23.20 29.28 10.58
N PRO A 6 23.47 28.40 9.61
CA PRO A 6 23.09 28.57 8.22
C PRO A 6 21.70 28.00 7.91
N LEU A 7 21.10 28.52 6.83
CA LEU A 7 19.97 27.92 6.14
C LEU A 7 20.23 26.42 5.89
N LEU A 8 19.44 25.55 6.52
CA LEU A 8 19.22 24.21 6.01
C LEU A 8 18.07 24.29 5.01
N THR A 9 18.41 24.55 3.75
CA THR A 9 17.53 24.26 2.63
C THR A 9 17.37 22.75 2.57
N ALA A 10 16.25 22.24 3.09
CA ALA A 10 15.83 20.87 2.88
C ALA A 10 15.63 20.67 1.38
N LEU A 11 16.59 20.01 0.74
CA LEU A 11 16.47 19.56 -0.63
C LEU A 11 15.36 18.52 -0.65
N SER A 12 14.15 18.94 -1.04
CA SER A 12 13.00 18.06 -1.22
C SER A 12 13.39 17.03 -2.28
N LEU A 13 13.76 15.84 -1.85
CA LEU A 13 13.87 14.69 -2.73
C LEU A 13 12.44 14.32 -3.12
N GLN A 14 11.91 14.97 -4.16
CA GLN A 14 10.72 14.49 -4.86
C GLN A 14 11.02 13.08 -5.34
N THR A 15 10.54 12.08 -4.59
CA THR A 15 10.50 10.71 -5.09
C THR A 15 9.61 10.70 -6.33
N PRO A 16 10.04 10.10 -7.45
CA PRO A 16 9.22 10.04 -8.65
C PRO A 16 7.89 9.35 -8.31
N ARG A 17 6.79 10.09 -8.52
CA ARG A 17 5.42 9.63 -8.27
C ARG A 17 5.09 8.61 -9.36
N VAL A 18 5.22 7.32 -9.05
CA VAL A 18 4.77 6.25 -9.94
C VAL A 18 3.26 6.12 -9.75
N PRO A 19 2.43 6.44 -10.76
CA PRO A 19 1.00 6.22 -10.63
C PRO A 19 0.72 4.73 -10.43
N ALA A 20 -0.15 4.43 -9.48
CA ALA A 20 -0.57 3.08 -9.15
C ALA A 20 -1.23 2.45 -10.40
N PRO A 21 -0.77 1.28 -10.88
CA PRO A 21 -1.39 0.63 -12.04
C PRO A 21 -2.85 0.27 -11.75
N THR A 22 -3.77 0.68 -12.60
CA THR A 22 -5.20 0.31 -12.52
C THR A 22 -5.45 -0.92 -13.40
N MET A 23 -6.02 -1.99 -12.85
CA MET A 23 -6.56 -3.10 -13.65
C MET A 23 -8.03 -3.33 -13.31
N SER A 24 -8.80 -3.64 -14.35
CA SER A 24 -10.23 -3.93 -14.26
C SER A 24 -10.44 -5.43 -14.02
N ALA A 25 -10.71 -5.82 -12.77
CA ALA A 25 -11.32 -7.11 -12.48
C ALA A 25 -12.84 -7.00 -12.73
N ALA A 26 -13.46 -8.05 -13.26
CA ALA A 26 -14.84 -7.99 -13.75
C ALA A 26 -15.83 -7.41 -12.71
N SER A 27 -16.46 -6.30 -13.10
CA SER A 27 -17.47 -5.50 -12.37
C SER A 27 -16.96 -4.52 -11.30
N GLY A 28 -15.73 -4.01 -11.44
CA GLY A 28 -15.26 -2.82 -10.73
C GLY A 28 -13.77 -2.55 -10.99
N GLU A 29 -13.39 -1.32 -11.29
CA GLU A 29 -11.96 -0.97 -11.31
C GLU A 29 -11.40 -1.05 -9.90
N VAL A 30 -10.37 -1.88 -9.70
CA VAL A 30 -9.64 -1.97 -8.44
C VAL A 30 -8.35 -1.18 -8.58
N SER A 31 -8.22 -0.09 -7.84
CA SER A 31 -6.97 0.67 -7.76
C SER A 31 -6.00 -0.06 -6.84
N PHE A 32 -4.78 -0.30 -7.33
CA PHE A 32 -3.77 -0.99 -6.55
C PHE A 32 -2.37 -0.47 -6.85
N ALA A 33 -1.46 -0.63 -5.90
CA ALA A 33 -0.05 -0.35 -6.09
C ALA A 33 0.78 -1.61 -5.83
N LYS A 34 1.85 -1.83 -6.60
CA LYS A 34 2.71 -2.99 -6.46
C LYS A 34 4.00 -2.61 -5.73
N TYR A 35 4.33 -3.36 -4.69
CA TYR A 35 5.55 -3.17 -3.90
C TYR A 35 6.27 -4.51 -3.72
N HIS A 36 7.54 -4.46 -3.32
CA HIS A 36 8.25 -5.65 -2.89
C HIS A 36 9.19 -5.34 -1.72
N GLY A 37 9.33 -6.30 -0.81
CA GLY A 37 10.28 -6.25 0.30
C GLY A 37 11.28 -7.40 0.17
N LEU A 38 12.52 -7.09 -0.20
CA LEU A 38 13.60 -8.09 -0.39
C LEU A 38 13.24 -9.21 -1.39
N GLY A 39 12.44 -8.88 -2.40
CA GLY A 39 12.04 -9.82 -3.46
C GLY A 39 10.72 -10.53 -3.20
N ASN A 40 10.13 -10.38 -2.02
CA ASN A 40 8.75 -10.80 -1.77
C ASN A 40 7.80 -9.67 -2.18
N ASP A 41 7.00 -9.89 -3.22
CA ASP A 41 6.17 -8.87 -3.86
C ASP A 41 4.68 -8.95 -3.48
N PHE A 42 4.08 -7.77 -3.30
CA PHE A 42 2.69 -7.62 -2.87
C PHE A 42 1.95 -6.62 -3.75
N VAL A 43 0.67 -6.91 -3.97
CA VAL A 43 -0.31 -5.93 -4.42
C VAL A 43 -0.93 -5.27 -3.20
N LEU A 44 -0.93 -3.95 -3.13
CA LEU A 44 -1.52 -3.18 -2.04
C LEU A 44 -2.75 -2.41 -2.52
N THR A 45 -3.79 -2.44 -1.71
CA THR A 45 -5.05 -1.73 -1.97
C THR A 45 -5.46 -0.91 -0.76
N ASP A 46 -6.00 0.28 -1.03
CA ASP A 46 -6.58 1.14 0.01
C ASP A 46 -8.05 0.74 0.22
N CYS A 47 -8.36 0.27 1.42
CA CYS A 47 -9.70 -0.13 1.86
C CYS A 47 -10.07 0.60 3.16
N ARG A 48 -9.45 1.75 3.43
CA ARG A 48 -9.69 2.53 4.65
C ARG A 48 -11.14 3.01 4.76
N GLU A 49 -11.74 3.38 3.63
CA GLU A 49 -13.14 3.84 3.57
C GLU A 49 -14.16 2.69 3.68
N SER A 50 -13.91 1.57 3.00
CA SER A 50 -14.85 0.44 2.98
C SER A 50 -14.83 -0.37 4.27
N GLY A 51 -13.70 -0.40 4.98
CA GLY A 51 -13.52 -1.21 6.18
C GLY A 51 -13.38 -2.71 5.93
N VAL A 52 -13.47 -3.16 4.68
CA VAL A 52 -13.43 -4.56 4.26
C VAL A 52 -12.51 -4.75 3.05
N PRO A 53 -11.88 -5.93 2.88
CA PRO A 53 -11.09 -6.24 1.69
C PRO A 53 -11.86 -5.97 0.40
N SER A 54 -11.21 -5.37 -0.59
CA SER A 54 -11.83 -5.00 -1.87
C SER A 54 -12.09 -6.20 -2.80
N MET A 55 -11.60 -7.39 -2.45
CA MET A 55 -11.75 -8.60 -3.23
C MET A 55 -11.82 -9.84 -2.32
N SER A 56 -12.35 -10.95 -2.85
CA SER A 56 -12.37 -12.25 -2.18
C SER A 56 -11.01 -12.96 -2.25
N PRO A 57 -10.78 -14.00 -1.43
CA PRO A 57 -9.59 -14.86 -1.54
C PRO A 57 -9.38 -15.44 -2.94
N GLU A 58 -10.44 -15.86 -3.62
CA GLU A 58 -10.38 -16.43 -4.98
C GLU A 58 -9.98 -15.36 -6.02
N GLN A 59 -10.47 -14.14 -5.85
CA GLN A 59 -10.05 -13.01 -6.68
C GLN A 59 -8.59 -12.63 -6.41
N ALA A 60 -8.14 -12.70 -5.15
CA ALA A 60 -6.74 -12.47 -4.80
C ALA A 60 -5.82 -13.55 -5.42
N GLN A 61 -6.23 -14.82 -5.42
CA GLN A 61 -5.49 -15.88 -6.15
C GLN A 61 -5.35 -15.55 -7.64
N GLN A 62 -6.44 -15.14 -8.30
CA GLN A 62 -6.40 -14.75 -9.71
C GLN A 62 -5.49 -13.53 -9.96
N MET A 63 -5.51 -12.56 -9.05
CA MET A 63 -4.64 -11.39 -9.12
C MET A 63 -3.15 -11.75 -8.92
N CYS A 64 -2.88 -12.72 -8.04
CA CYS A 64 -1.52 -13.20 -7.74
C CYS A 64 -0.94 -14.12 -8.82
N ASP A 65 -1.74 -14.63 -9.76
CA ASP A 65 -1.22 -15.40 -10.90
C ASP A 65 -0.22 -14.56 -11.71
N ARG A 66 1.01 -15.07 -11.90
CA ARG A 66 2.11 -14.32 -12.53
C ARG A 66 2.01 -14.23 -14.05
N ASN A 67 1.17 -15.06 -14.69
CA ASN A 67 1.03 -15.09 -16.14
C ASN A 67 -0.26 -14.42 -16.61
N PHE A 68 -1.35 -14.61 -15.86
CA PHE A 68 -2.69 -14.16 -16.20
C PHE A 68 -3.18 -13.00 -15.32
N GLY A 69 -2.54 -12.79 -14.16
CA GLY A 69 -2.83 -11.69 -13.24
C GLY A 69 -1.72 -10.64 -13.20
N VAL A 70 -1.69 -9.88 -12.10
CA VAL A 70 -0.63 -8.91 -11.81
C VAL A 70 0.67 -9.61 -11.39
N GLY A 71 0.53 -10.80 -10.79
CA GLY A 71 1.62 -11.61 -10.25
C GLY A 71 2.16 -11.08 -8.94
N ALA A 72 1.92 -11.76 -7.83
CA ALA A 72 2.46 -11.37 -6.52
C ALA A 72 2.48 -12.56 -5.57
N ASP A 73 3.23 -12.46 -4.48
CA ASP A 73 3.18 -13.44 -3.39
C ASP A 73 1.93 -13.25 -2.51
N GLY A 74 1.31 -12.07 -2.55
CA GLY A 74 0.02 -11.81 -1.91
C GLY A 74 -0.58 -10.44 -2.20
N VAL A 75 -1.82 -10.25 -1.76
CA VAL A 75 -2.56 -9.00 -1.78
C VAL A 75 -2.74 -8.49 -0.35
N ILE A 76 -2.34 -7.26 -0.09
CA ILE A 76 -2.46 -6.58 1.21
C ILE A 76 -3.54 -5.51 1.11
N PHE A 77 -4.38 -5.45 2.15
CA PHE A 77 -5.45 -4.48 2.31
C PHE A 77 -5.12 -3.55 3.48
N VAL A 78 -5.09 -2.24 3.19
CA VAL A 78 -5.01 -1.21 4.23
C VAL A 78 -6.43 -0.90 4.70
N LEU A 79 -6.70 -1.16 5.97
CA LEU A 79 -8.03 -1.06 6.56
C LEU A 79 -8.02 -0.03 7.69
N PRO A 80 -9.19 0.49 8.09
CA PRO A 80 -9.29 1.30 9.30
C PRO A 80 -8.89 0.46 10.53
N PRO A 81 -8.40 1.11 11.59
CA PRO A 81 -7.98 0.42 12.80
C PRO A 81 -9.17 -0.22 13.51
N ASP A 82 -8.94 -1.34 14.20
CA ASP A 82 -9.92 -2.01 15.05
C ASP A 82 -9.65 -1.85 16.56
N VAL A 83 -8.53 -1.22 16.91
CA VAL A 83 -8.16 -0.86 18.28
C VAL A 83 -7.81 0.64 18.39
N PRO A 84 -8.10 1.32 19.51
CA PRO A 84 -7.93 2.77 19.63
C PRO A 84 -6.49 3.28 19.43
N GLU A 85 -5.49 2.47 19.74
CA GLU A 85 -4.07 2.85 19.66
C GLU A 85 -3.46 2.66 18.26
N ALA A 86 -4.17 1.99 17.35
CA ALA A 86 -3.72 1.74 15.99
C ALA A 86 -4.20 2.86 15.04
N GLN A 87 -3.38 3.17 14.03
CA GLN A 87 -3.75 4.10 12.96
C GLN A 87 -4.41 3.38 11.78
N TYR A 88 -3.97 2.16 11.50
CA TYR A 88 -4.46 1.33 10.41
C TYR A 88 -4.40 -0.14 10.81
N ARG A 89 -5.14 -0.97 10.08
CA ARG A 89 -5.10 -2.43 10.18
C ARG A 89 -4.63 -3.03 8.86
N MET A 90 -3.83 -4.09 8.95
CA MET A 90 -3.40 -4.87 7.80
C MET A 90 -4.21 -6.17 7.73
N ARG A 91 -4.72 -6.51 6.54
CA ARG A 91 -5.11 -7.88 6.19
C ARG A 91 -4.37 -8.30 4.94
N ILE A 92 -4.17 -9.60 4.74
CA ILE A 92 -3.43 -10.13 3.61
C ILE A 92 -4.07 -11.43 3.12
N TYR A 93 -4.17 -11.58 1.80
CA TYR A 93 -4.41 -12.85 1.15
C TYR A 93 -3.16 -13.27 0.40
N ASN A 94 -2.65 -14.46 0.71
CA ASN A 94 -1.52 -15.05 0.00
C ASN A 94 -1.94 -15.44 -1.43
N SER A 95 -0.95 -15.77 -2.26
CA SER A 95 -1.18 -16.27 -3.63
C SER A 95 -2.02 -17.54 -3.71
N ASP A 96 -2.10 -18.31 -2.62
CA ASP A 96 -2.95 -19.50 -2.48
C ASP A 96 -4.33 -19.19 -1.86
N GLY A 97 -4.66 -17.91 -1.64
CA GLY A 97 -5.91 -17.46 -1.03
C GLY A 97 -5.98 -17.64 0.49
N SER A 98 -4.96 -18.20 1.13
CA SER A 98 -4.91 -18.26 2.59
C SER A 98 -4.74 -16.87 3.20
N GLU A 99 -5.30 -16.66 4.39
CA GLU A 99 -5.14 -15.43 5.17
C GLU A 99 -4.20 -15.68 6.36
N PRO A 100 -2.92 -15.29 6.28
CA PRO A 100 -2.00 -15.41 7.40
C PRO A 100 -2.22 -14.27 8.41
N GLU A 101 -1.85 -14.51 9.67
CA GLU A 101 -1.97 -13.51 10.73
C GLU A 101 -0.99 -12.35 10.57
N MET A 102 0.24 -12.62 10.08
CA MET A 102 1.31 -11.62 9.98
C MET A 102 2.21 -11.85 8.78
N CYS A 103 2.67 -10.75 8.16
CA CYS A 103 3.69 -10.76 7.12
C CYS A 103 4.70 -9.62 7.32
N GLY A 104 5.91 -9.96 7.76
CA GLY A 104 6.95 -8.98 8.10
C GLY A 104 7.47 -8.17 6.90
N ASN A 105 7.48 -8.74 5.69
CA ASN A 105 7.80 -8.00 4.48
C ASN A 105 6.63 -7.12 4.04
N GLY A 106 5.41 -7.65 4.17
CA GLY A 106 4.17 -6.96 3.83
C GLY A 106 3.96 -5.69 4.65
N ILE A 107 4.17 -5.75 5.97
CA ILE A 107 3.98 -4.58 6.83
C ILE A 107 4.94 -3.43 6.50
N ARG A 108 6.17 -3.73 6.06
CA ARG A 108 7.12 -2.70 5.60
C ARG A 108 6.65 -2.06 4.30
N CYS A 109 6.11 -2.85 3.38
CA CYS A 109 5.52 -2.35 2.14
C CYS A 109 4.27 -1.50 2.43
N MET A 110 3.41 -1.94 3.34
CA MET A 110 2.23 -1.20 3.80
C MET A 110 2.61 0.16 4.38
N ALA A 111 3.61 0.20 5.27
CA ALA A 111 4.07 1.46 5.87
C ALA A 111 4.53 2.46 4.82
N ARG A 112 5.25 2.01 3.78
CA ARG A 112 5.65 2.88 2.66
C ARG A 112 4.46 3.31 1.83
N TYR A 113 3.56 2.38 1.49
CA TYR A 113 2.38 2.66 0.69
C TYR A 113 1.47 3.71 1.34
N VAL A 114 1.20 3.58 2.64
CA VAL A 114 0.42 4.58 3.40
C VAL A 114 1.13 5.94 3.37
N ALA A 115 2.44 5.99 3.61
CA ALA A 115 3.17 7.25 3.53
C ALA A 115 3.07 7.92 2.15
N ASP A 116 3.06 7.12 1.07
CA ASP A 116 2.89 7.62 -0.31
C ASP A 116 1.45 8.12 -0.58
N LEU A 117 0.43 7.48 0.01
CA LEU A 117 -0.96 7.95 -0.04
C LEU A 117 -1.12 9.29 0.68
N GLU A 118 -0.66 9.38 1.93
CA GLU A 118 -0.75 10.61 2.74
C GLU A 118 0.03 11.78 2.11
N ALA A 119 1.17 11.50 1.48
CA ALA A 119 1.92 12.51 0.74
C ALA A 119 1.21 12.97 -0.55
N SER A 120 0.35 12.12 -1.10
CA SER A 120 -0.46 12.44 -2.29
C SER A 120 -1.73 13.21 -1.92
N ASP A 121 -2.36 12.87 -0.80
CA ASP A 121 -3.52 13.57 -0.24
C ASP A 121 -3.12 14.95 0.35
N GLY A 122 -1.95 15.03 0.98
CA GLY A 122 -1.36 16.26 1.53
C GLY A 122 -0.84 17.26 0.49
N ALA A 123 -0.81 16.90 -0.80
CA ALA A 123 -0.48 17.84 -1.87
C ALA A 123 -1.59 18.88 -2.14
N GLY A 124 -2.68 18.84 -1.36
CA GLY A 124 -3.84 19.75 -1.46
C GLY A 124 -4.06 20.71 -0.29
N SER A 125 -3.24 20.73 0.78
CA SER A 125 -3.45 21.66 1.91
C SER A 125 -2.19 22.46 2.24
N CYS A 126 -1.89 23.42 1.38
CA CYS A 126 -1.21 24.63 1.81
C CYS A 126 -2.27 25.72 1.97
N THR A 127 -2.77 25.86 3.19
CA THR A 127 -3.56 27.03 3.65
C THR A 127 -2.95 27.53 4.94
#